data_AF-A0A1C6N0E3-F1
#
_entry.id   AF-A0A1C6N0E3-F1
#
_cell.length_a   1.000
_cell.length_b   1.000
_cell.length_c   1.000
_cell.angle_alpha   90.00
_cell.angle_beta   90.00
_cell.angle_gamma   90.00
#
_symmetry.space_group_name_H-M   'P 1'
#
loop_
_entity.id
_entity.type
_entity.pdbx_description
1 polymer ?
#
loop_
_entity_poly.entity_id
_entity_poly.type
_entity_poly.pdbx_seq_one_letter_code
_entity_poly.pdbx_strand_id
1 'polypeptide(L)' 'MALHMLGKDPESPEGKSPTVYYDDRTDNYLVQGWKVLDGERLSQLDLPSHETVVEIPKRMMQFFPEVNNGRGTDV' A
#
# COMPACT_ATOMS: atom_id res chain seq x y z
N MET A 1 -7.62 9.73 -16.42
CA MET A 1 -8.46 9.78 -15.20
C MET A 1 -9.07 8.42 -14.91
N ALA A 2 -8.24 7.49 -14.44
CA ALA A 2 -8.70 6.18 -13.99
C ALA A 2 -7.81 5.71 -12.84
N LEU A 3 -8.39 4.95 -11.92
CA LEU A 3 -7.62 4.16 -10.96
C LEU A 3 -7.16 2.90 -11.69
N HIS A 4 -5.84 2.77 -11.84
CA HIS A 4 -5.21 1.61 -12.44
C HIS A 4 -4.94 0.59 -11.34
N MET A 5 -5.64 -0.54 -11.35
CA MET A 5 -5.33 -1.63 -10.41
C MET A 5 -3.95 -2.21 -10.77
N LEU A 6 -2.96 -2.00 -9.90
CA LEU A 6 -1.60 -2.51 -10.11
C LEU A 6 -1.51 -4.00 -9.79
N GLY A 7 -2.17 -4.42 -8.71
CA GLY A 7 -2.09 -5.81 -8.27
C GLY A 7 -2.85 -6.07 -6.99
N LYS A 8 -3.22 -7.34 -6.82
CA LYS A 8 -3.90 -7.88 -5.65
C LYS A 8 -3.08 -9.05 -5.15
N ASP A 9 -3.07 -9.26 -3.84
CA ASP A 9 -2.35 -10.38 -3.23
C ASP A 9 -2.86 -11.73 -3.79
N PRO A 10 -2.00 -12.51 -4.49
CA PRO A 10 -2.41 -13.76 -5.13
C PRO A 10 -2.43 -14.97 -4.17
N GLU A 11 -1.85 -14.81 -2.97
CA GLU A 11 -1.66 -15.89 -2.00
C GLU A 11 -2.69 -15.88 -0.87
N SER A 12 -3.71 -15.02 -0.92
CA SER A 12 -4.73 -14.89 0.13
C SER A 12 -5.73 -16.07 0.09
N PRO A 13 -5.72 -17.01 1.07
CA PRO A 13 -6.63 -18.16 1.08
C PRO A 13 -8.09 -17.80 1.45
N GLU A 14 -8.34 -16.61 2.00
CA GLU A 14 -9.65 -16.23 2.58
C GLU A 14 -10.18 -14.87 2.09
N GLY A 15 -9.80 -14.43 0.88
CA GLY A 15 -10.49 -13.32 0.19
C GLY A 15 -10.38 -11.92 0.80
N LYS A 16 -9.65 -11.74 1.91
CA LYS A 16 -9.34 -10.42 2.49
C LYS A 16 -8.15 -9.76 1.79
N SER A 17 -8.11 -9.84 0.46
CA SER A 17 -6.88 -9.57 -0.28
C SER A 17 -6.57 -8.07 -0.30
N PRO A 18 -5.39 -7.67 0.18
CA PRO A 18 -4.93 -6.31 0.02
C PRO A 18 -4.65 -6.05 -1.47
N THR A 19 -4.94 -4.84 -1.91
CA THR A 19 -4.92 -4.44 -3.34
C THR A 19 -4.28 -3.07 -3.47
N VAL A 20 -3.42 -2.90 -4.48
CA VAL A 20 -2.76 -1.62 -4.78
C VAL A 20 -3.36 -1.08 -6.07
N TYR A 21 -3.72 0.20 -6.03
CA TYR A 21 -4.19 0.97 -7.16
C TYR A 21 -3.26 2.18 -7.36
N TYR A 22 -3.10 2.59 -8.61
CA TYR A 22 -2.39 3.79 -9.00
C TYR A 22 -3.39 4.80 -9.53
N ASP A 23 -3.42 5.98 -8.91
CA ASP A 23 -4.22 7.10 -9.36
C ASP A 23 -3.38 7.99 -10.29
N ASP A 24 -3.56 7.81 -11.59
CA ASP A 24 -2.88 8.58 -12.64
C ASP A 24 -3.22 10.09 -12.62
N ARG A 25 -4.27 10.49 -11.88
CA ARG A 25 -4.68 11.91 -11.79
C ARG A 25 -3.89 12.67 -10.73
N THR A 26 -3.60 12.03 -9.61
CA THR A 26 -2.91 12.65 -8.47
C THR A 26 -1.48 12.14 -8.30
N ASP A 27 -1.06 11.21 -9.17
CA ASP A 27 0.25 10.55 -9.12
C ASP A 27 0.49 9.81 -7.78
N ASN A 28 -0.60 9.30 -7.18
CA ASN A 28 -0.56 8.66 -5.86
C ASN A 28 -0.97 7.19 -5.92
N TYR A 29 -0.45 6.41 -4.98
CA TYR A 29 -0.85 5.02 -4.78
C TYR A 29 -1.94 4.91 -3.72
N LEU A 30 -3.02 4.20 -4.05
CA LEU A 30 -4.05 3.83 -3.08
C LEU A 30 -3.85 2.36 -2.71
N VAL A 31 -3.65 2.13 -1.41
CA VAL A 31 -3.48 0.78 -0.85
C VAL A 31 -4.70 0.39 -0.04
N GLN A 32 -5.29 -0.75 -0.38
CA GLN A 32 -6.33 -1.39 0.40
C GLN A 32 -5.71 -2.51 1.22
N GLY A 33 -5.91 -2.50 2.54
CA GLY A 33 -5.40 -3.50 3.46
C GLY A 33 -6.23 -3.59 4.74
N TRP A 34 -5.67 -4.20 5.79
CA TRP A 34 -6.36 -4.35 7.07
C TRP A 34 -6.14 -3.12 7.93
N LYS A 35 -7.22 -2.47 8.39
CA LYS A 35 -7.09 -1.34 9.30
C LYS A 35 -6.37 -1.76 10.58
N VAL A 36 -5.29 -1.07 10.91
CA VAL A 36 -4.57 -1.25 12.18
C VAL A 36 -5.40 -0.57 13.27
N LEU A 37 -5.87 -1.37 14.22
CA LEU A 37 -6.64 -0.90 15.40
C LEU A 37 -5.80 -1.00 16.69
N ASP A 38 -4.57 -1.48 16.57
CA ASP A 38 -3.68 -1.70 17.70
C ASP A 38 -3.11 -0.37 18.20
N GLY A 39 -3.48 0.01 19.43
CA GLY A 39 -3.11 1.29 20.01
C GLY A 39 -1.61 1.46 20.24
N GLU A 40 -0.85 0.39 20.47
CA GLU A 40 0.61 0.46 20.65
C GLU A 40 1.32 0.73 19.32
N ARG A 41 0.88 0.07 18.24
CA ARG A 41 1.40 0.34 16.89
C ARG A 41 1.01 1.73 16.41
N LEU A 42 -0.23 2.15 16.66
CA LEU A 42 -0.68 3.50 16.30
C LEU A 42 0.08 4.57 17.11
N SER A 43 0.40 4.33 18.38
CA SER A 43 1.17 5.28 19.20
C SER A 43 2.64 5.42 18.78
N GLN A 44 3.18 4.46 18.02
CA GLN A 44 4.51 4.57 17.40
C GLN A 44 4.51 5.44 16.14
N LEU A 45 3.31 5.75 15.61
CA LEU A 45 3.12 6.55 14.42
C LEU A 45 2.50 7.89 14.82
N ASP A 46 2.99 9.00 14.26
CA ASP A 46 2.38 10.30 14.49
C ASP A 46 1.16 10.45 13.55
N LEU A 47 0.01 9.93 13.99
CA LEU A 47 -1.22 9.89 13.19
C LEU A 47 -2.22 10.96 13.67
N PRO A 48 -2.40 12.06 12.92
CA PRO A 48 -3.53 12.95 13.11
C PRO A 48 -4.88 12.22 13.00
N SER A 49 -5.89 12.76 13.67
CA SER A 49 -7.22 12.14 13.81
C SER A 49 -7.97 11.89 12.49
N HIS A 50 -7.51 12.47 11.38
CA HIS A 50 -8.09 12.26 10.05
C HIS A 50 -7.47 11.08 9.28
N GLU A 51 -6.36 10.53 9.76
CA GLU A 51 -5.63 9.48 9.05
C GLU A 51 -5.99 8.07 9.54
N THR A 52 -5.72 7.07 8.70
CA THR A 52 -5.92 5.66 9.03
C THR A 52 -4.76 4.87 8.47
N VAL A 53 -4.25 3.94 9.29
CA VAL A 53 -3.21 3.01 8.87
C VAL A 53 -3.84 1.69 8.46
N VAL A 54 -3.39 1.19 7.32
CA VAL A 54 -3.70 -0.16 6.86
C VAL A 54 -2.42 -0.98 6.80
N GLU A 55 -2.49 -2.21 7.28
CA GLU A 55 -1.44 -3.20 7.15
C GLU A 55 -1.56 -3.87 5.78
N ILE A 56 -0.45 -3.90 5.04
CA ILE A 56 -0.31 -4.65 3.80
C ILE A 56 0.91 -5.59 3.90
N PRO A 57 0.85 -6.79 3.31
CA PRO A 57 1.96 -7.72 3.36
C PRO A 57 3.10 -7.21 2.49
N LYS A 58 4.34 -7.33 2.99
CA LYS A 58 5.56 -6.85 2.33
C LYS A 58 5.70 -7.33 0.88
N ARG A 59 5.17 -8.52 0.55
CA ARG A 59 5.18 -9.06 -0.82
C ARG A 59 4.47 -8.16 -1.83
N MET A 60 3.54 -7.31 -1.41
CA MET A 60 2.88 -6.35 -2.30
C MET A 60 3.80 -5.24 -2.81
N MET A 61 4.94 -5.00 -2.16
CA MET A 61 5.91 -4.02 -2.62
C MET A 61 6.36 -4.27 -4.06
N GLN A 62 6.29 -5.51 -4.54
CA GLN A 62 6.60 -5.85 -5.94
C GLN A 62 5.70 -5.15 -6.98
N PHE A 63 4.48 -4.75 -6.59
CA PHE A 63 3.53 -4.06 -7.47
C PHE A 63 3.82 -2.57 -7.61
N PHE A 64 4.67 -2.01 -6.76
CA PHE A 64 5.09 -0.62 -6.85
C PHE A 64 6.21 -0.51 -7.87
N PRO A 65 6.00 0.18 -9.01
CA PRO A 65 6.99 0.24 -10.08
C PRO A 65 8.29 0.88 -9.62
N GLU A 66 8.27 1.78 -8.62
CA GLU A 66 9.46 2.38 -8.01
C GLU A 66 10.32 1.39 -7.22
N VAL A 67 9.71 0.36 -6.62
CA VAL A 67 10.44 -0.68 -5.88
C VAL A 67 11.01 -1.73 -6.84
N ASN A 68 10.31 -1.98 -7.95
CA ASN A 68 10.72 -2.97 -8.95
C ASN A 68 11.78 -2.41 -9.93
N ASN A 69 11.73 -1.10 -10.22
CA ASN A 69 12.83 -0.40 -10.88
C ASN A 69 13.98 -0.20 -9.90
N GLY A 70 14.72 -1.26 -9.62
CA GLY A 70 16.10 -1.19 -9.12
C GLY A 70 17.03 -0.55 -10.15
N ARG A 71 16.68 0.61 -10.69
CA ARG A 71 17.55 1.42 -11.51
C ARG A 71 18.21 2.43 -10.59
N GLY A 72 19.43 2.08 -10.20
CA GLY A 72 20.33 3.00 -9.55
C GLY A 72 20.46 4.30 -10.34
N THR A 73 20.41 5.39 -9.58
CA THR A 73 21.14 6.63 -9.79
C THR A 73 21.51 7.03 -8.37
N ASP A 74 22.68 6.62 -7.88
CA ASP A 74 23.91 7.43 -8.02
C ASP A 74 23.60 8.92 -7.88
N VAL A 75 23.69 9.42 -6.65
CA VAL A 75 24.39 10.67 -6.26
C VAL A 75 24.80 10.58 -4.79
#